data_AF-A0AAV6WN58-F1
#
_entry.id   AF-A0AAV6WN58-F1
#
_cell.length_a   1.000
_cell.length_b   1.000
_cell.length_c   1.000
_cell.angle_alpha   90.00
_cell.angle_beta   90.00
_cell.angle_gamma   90.00
#
_symmetry.space_group_name_H-M   'P 1'
#
loop_
_entity.id
_entity.type
_entity.pdbx_description
1 polymer ?
#
loop_
_entity_poly.entity_id
_entity_poly.type
_entity_poly.pdbx_seq_one_letter_code
_entity_poly.pdbx_strand_id
1 'polypeptide(L)'
;MDVIAGLANMRARNYSIPEVDKLKAKFIAGRIIPAIATSTAMATGLVCLELYKVIDGSHKLEDYRNTFANLALPLFSMAEPVPPKVVKHQNMSWTVWDRWIIENNPTLRELLKWLADKGLNAYSISFGSCLLYNSMFPRHKERMDKKVVDLVKDVAKVELPPHRNHFDIVVACEDDEDNDVDIPQISVYFR
;
A
#
# COMPACT_ATOMS: atom_id res chain seq x y z
N MET A 1 32.26 -5.80 -15.61
CA MET A 1 31.49 -5.46 -16.83
C MET A 1 32.02 -6.17 -18.06
N ASP A 2 33.34 -6.31 -18.22
CA ASP A 2 33.96 -6.95 -19.39
C ASP A 2 33.52 -8.39 -19.60
N VAL A 3 33.39 -9.17 -18.52
CA VAL A 3 32.88 -10.55 -18.56
C VAL A 3 31.44 -10.60 -19.10
N ILE A 4 30.57 -9.73 -18.61
CA ILE A 4 29.15 -9.69 -19.01
C ILE A 4 29.03 -9.29 -20.49
N ALA A 5 29.72 -8.24 -20.91
CA ALA A 5 29.70 -7.78 -22.30
C ALA A 5 30.33 -8.82 -23.25
N GLY A 6 31.44 -9.44 -22.86
CA GLY A 6 32.12 -10.48 -23.65
C GLY A 6 31.24 -11.73 -23.83
N LEU A 7 30.67 -12.28 -22.75
CA LEU A 7 29.79 -13.44 -22.82
C LEU A 7 28.50 -13.15 -23.59
N ALA A 8 27.90 -11.96 -23.39
CA ALA A 8 26.71 -11.54 -24.13
C ALA A 8 26.98 -11.44 -25.63
N ASN A 9 28.11 -10.85 -26.04
CA ASN A 9 28.48 -10.74 -27.46
C ASN A 9 28.86 -12.10 -28.07
N MET A 10 29.53 -12.98 -27.33
CA MET A 10 29.77 -14.36 -27.79
C MET A 10 28.45 -15.10 -28.05
N ARG A 11 27.47 -14.96 -27.15
CA ARG A 11 26.14 -15.52 -27.37
C ARG A 11 25.44 -14.84 -28.55
N ALA A 12 25.54 -13.53 -28.70
CA ALA A 12 24.94 -12.79 -29.80
C ALA A 12 25.43 -13.30 -31.17
N ARG A 13 26.74 -13.59 -31.31
CA ARG A 13 27.32 -14.19 -32.52
C ARG A 13 26.69 -15.54 -32.89
N ASN A 14 26.43 -16.40 -31.90
CA ASN A 14 25.83 -17.71 -32.16
C ASN A 14 24.43 -17.64 -32.77
N TYR A 15 23.69 -16.56 -32.50
CA TYR A 15 22.32 -16.35 -32.98
C TYR A 15 22.21 -15.23 -34.02
N SER A 16 23.34 -14.77 -34.58
CA SER A 16 23.37 -13.65 -35.53
C SER A 16 22.68 -12.36 -35.01
N ILE A 17 22.73 -12.13 -33.70
CA ILE A 17 22.24 -10.91 -33.05
C ILE A 17 23.35 -9.85 -33.08
N PRO A 18 23.04 -8.57 -33.34
CA PRO A 18 24.04 -7.49 -33.30
C PRO A 18 24.74 -7.38 -31.94
N GLU A 19 26.06 -7.32 -31.95
CA GLU A 19 26.87 -7.10 -30.75
C GLU A 19 26.60 -5.71 -30.15
N VAL A 20 26.76 -5.60 -28.83
CA VAL A 20 26.60 -4.34 -28.10
C VAL A 20 27.92 -3.90 -27.49
N ASP A 21 28.10 -2.60 -27.35
CA ASP A 21 29.28 -2.03 -26.69
C ASP A 21 29.17 -2.16 -25.16
N LYS A 22 30.28 -1.87 -24.46
CA LYS A 22 30.34 -2.00 -23.00
C LYS A 22 29.37 -1.05 -22.29
N LEU A 23 29.11 0.15 -22.85
CA LEU A 23 28.20 1.12 -22.23
C LEU A 23 26.75 0.67 -22.34
N LYS A 24 26.30 0.19 -23.51
CA LYS A 24 24.96 -0.37 -23.67
C LYS A 24 24.78 -1.65 -22.86
N ALA A 25 25.80 -2.50 -22.79
CA ALA A 25 25.79 -3.67 -21.90
C ALA A 25 25.67 -3.26 -20.43
N LYS A 26 26.39 -2.22 -19.98
CA LYS A 26 26.29 -1.67 -18.62
C LYS A 26 24.91 -1.07 -18.35
N PHE A 27 24.36 -0.36 -19.32
CA PHE A 27 23.03 0.24 -19.22
C PHE A 27 21.95 -0.83 -18.97
N ILE A 28 21.94 -1.89 -19.78
CA ILE A 28 20.95 -2.97 -19.71
C ILE A 28 21.20 -3.86 -18.48
N ALA A 29 22.42 -4.40 -18.33
CA ALA A 29 22.72 -5.35 -17.25
C ALA A 29 22.68 -4.69 -15.86
N GLY A 30 23.07 -3.42 -15.78
CA GLY A 30 23.01 -2.63 -14.55
C GLY A 30 21.64 -2.05 -14.24
N ARG A 31 20.64 -2.23 -15.12
CA ARG A 31 19.30 -1.62 -15.00
C ARG A 31 19.37 -0.12 -14.70
N ILE A 32 20.25 0.59 -15.41
CA ILE A 32 20.50 2.02 -15.18
C ILE A 32 19.28 2.82 -15.65
N ILE A 33 18.75 3.66 -14.77
CA ILE A 33 17.70 4.63 -15.12
C ILE A 33 18.39 5.91 -15.61
N PRO A 34 18.20 6.34 -16.87
CA PRO A 34 18.75 7.60 -17.35
C PRO A 34 18.22 8.78 -16.51
N ALA A 35 19.12 9.66 -16.10
CA ALA A 35 18.77 10.87 -15.36
C ALA A 35 19.63 12.04 -15.81
N ILE A 36 19.05 13.23 -15.83
CA ILE A 36 19.73 14.49 -16.13
C ILE A 36 19.15 15.59 -15.24
N ALA A 37 20.01 16.52 -14.82
CA ALA A 37 19.66 17.56 -13.85
C ALA A 37 18.49 18.46 -14.30
N THR A 38 18.32 18.67 -15.61
CA THR A 38 17.24 19.50 -16.15
C THR A 38 15.86 18.92 -15.84
N SER A 39 15.64 17.63 -16.10
CA SER A 39 14.38 16.95 -15.78
C SER A 39 14.12 16.91 -14.27
N THR A 40 15.16 16.71 -13.46
CA THR A 40 15.06 16.72 -11.99
C THR A 40 14.67 18.10 -11.48
N ALA A 41 15.37 19.16 -11.89
CA ALA A 41 15.10 20.53 -11.46
C ALA A 41 13.67 20.97 -11.84
N MET A 42 13.23 20.63 -13.04
CA MET A 42 11.85 20.87 -13.49
C MET A 42 10.83 20.15 -12.61
N ALA A 43 11.01 18.84 -12.37
CA ALA A 43 10.10 18.07 -11.54
C ALA A 43 10.04 18.63 -10.10
N THR A 44 11.19 18.96 -9.51
CA THR A 44 11.25 19.57 -8.17
C THR A 44 10.54 20.91 -8.14
N GLY A 45 10.74 21.78 -9.14
CA GLY A 45 10.06 23.07 -9.22
C GLY A 45 8.54 22.93 -9.22
N LEU A 46 8.00 21.98 -10.00
CA LEU A 46 6.57 21.70 -10.05
C LEU A 46 6.04 21.15 -8.71
N VAL A 47 6.79 20.27 -8.04
CA VAL A 47 6.43 19.78 -6.70
C VAL A 47 6.39 20.92 -5.68
N CYS A 48 7.35 21.84 -5.72
CA CYS A 48 7.36 23.01 -4.84
C CYS A 48 6.16 23.95 -5.06
N LEU A 49 5.62 24.03 -6.29
CA LEU A 49 4.40 24.80 -6.55
C LEU A 49 3.17 24.17 -5.88
N GLU A 50 3.02 22.84 -5.94
CA GLU A 50 1.94 22.14 -5.24
C GLU A 50 2.10 22.20 -3.72
N LEU A 51 3.35 22.24 -3.22
CA LEU A 51 3.64 22.38 -1.78
C LEU A 51 3.04 23.67 -1.19
N TYR A 52 3.03 24.79 -1.93
CA TYR A 52 2.40 26.01 -1.45
C TYR A 52 0.90 25.82 -1.18
N LYS A 53 0.21 25.07 -2.05
CA LYS A 53 -1.22 24.79 -1.89
C LYS A 53 -1.49 23.90 -0.66
N VAL A 54 -0.62 22.91 -0.44
CA VAL A 54 -0.70 22.03 0.73
C VAL A 54 -0.50 22.82 2.03
N ILE A 55 0.45 23.77 2.06
CA ILE A 55 0.73 24.60 3.23
C ILE A 55 -0.43 25.55 3.54
N ASP A 56 -1.04 26.15 2.52
CA ASP A 56 -2.20 27.03 2.69
C ASP A 56 -3.44 26.29 3.19
N GLY A 57 -3.66 25.04 2.73
CA GLY A 57 -4.69 24.14 3.26
C GLY A 57 -6.13 24.49 2.90
N SER A 58 -6.38 25.62 2.22
CA SER A 58 -7.73 26.06 1.83
C SER A 58 -8.16 25.64 0.40
N HIS A 59 -7.28 24.91 -0.30
CA HIS A 59 -7.46 24.52 -1.69
C HIS A 59 -8.37 23.31 -1.90
N LYS A 60 -9.21 23.39 -2.93
CA LYS A 60 -10.07 22.27 -3.37
C LYS A 60 -9.27 21.29 -4.22
N LEU A 61 -9.80 20.08 -4.42
CA LEU A 61 -9.18 19.06 -5.30
C LEU A 61 -8.86 19.62 -6.70
N GLU A 62 -9.79 20.40 -7.24
CA GLU A 62 -9.71 21.05 -8.56
C GLU A 62 -8.55 22.06 -8.68
N ASP A 63 -7.96 22.51 -7.57
CA ASP A 63 -6.81 23.42 -7.58
C ASP A 63 -5.48 22.67 -7.74
N TYR A 64 -5.44 21.39 -7.39
CA TYR A 64 -4.24 20.56 -7.48
C TYR A 64 -3.99 20.09 -8.91
N ARG A 65 -2.71 19.88 -9.27
CA ARG A 65 -2.31 19.44 -10.61
C ARG A 65 -1.25 18.35 -10.55
N ASN A 66 -1.59 17.17 -11.08
CA ASN A 66 -0.60 16.18 -11.49
C ASN A 66 0.02 16.63 -12.81
N THR A 67 1.32 16.86 -12.83
CA THR A 67 2.03 17.32 -14.03
C THR A 67 2.86 16.19 -14.64
N PHE A 68 2.61 15.93 -15.92
CA PHE A 68 3.36 15.01 -16.77
C PHE A 68 4.18 15.81 -17.77
N ALA A 69 5.48 15.58 -17.83
CA ALA A 69 6.38 16.35 -18.67
C ALA A 69 7.34 15.45 -19.47
N ASN A 70 7.54 15.79 -20.74
CA ASN A 70 8.56 15.20 -21.60
C ASN A 70 9.33 16.30 -22.33
N LEU A 71 10.51 16.62 -21.82
CA LEU A 71 11.39 17.66 -22.34
C LEU A 71 11.99 17.34 -23.72
N ALA A 72 11.92 16.09 -24.19
CA ALA A 72 12.35 15.75 -25.55
C ALA A 72 11.35 16.23 -26.62
N LEU A 73 10.05 16.32 -26.26
CA LEU A 73 8.96 16.80 -27.12
C LEU A 73 8.41 18.18 -26.71
N PRO A 74 9.16 18.91 -25.86
CA PRO A 74 8.63 19.95 -24.96
C PRO A 74 7.16 19.81 -24.51
N LEU A 75 6.72 18.60 -24.17
CA LEU A 75 5.32 18.33 -23.79
C LEU A 75 5.11 18.53 -22.30
N PHE A 76 4.09 19.32 -21.93
CA PHE A 76 3.61 19.47 -20.57
C PHE A 76 2.11 19.22 -20.55
N SER A 77 1.66 18.29 -19.70
CA SER A 77 0.27 17.96 -19.52
C SER A 77 -0.05 17.99 -18.03
N MET A 78 -1.11 18.69 -17.66
CA MET A 78 -1.57 18.79 -16.29
C MET A 78 -2.97 18.19 -16.18
N ALA A 79 -3.17 17.36 -15.17
CA ALA A 79 -4.46 16.75 -14.89
C ALA A 79 -4.83 16.96 -13.42
N GLU A 80 -6.12 17.05 -13.14
CA GLU A 80 -6.63 17.03 -11.78
C GLU A 80 -6.34 15.66 -11.13
N PRO A 81 -6.00 15.60 -9.83
CA PRO A 81 -5.94 14.34 -9.10
C PRO A 81 -7.30 13.65 -9.06
N VAL A 82 -7.29 12.32 -9.14
CA VAL A 82 -8.52 11.54 -9.06
C VAL A 82 -9.02 11.56 -7.61
N PRO A 83 -10.31 11.87 -7.37
CA PRO A 83 -10.88 11.81 -6.03
C PRO A 83 -10.82 10.38 -5.49
N PRO A 84 -10.70 10.19 -4.16
CA PRO A 84 -10.66 8.85 -3.59
C PRO A 84 -11.97 8.11 -3.86
N LYS A 85 -11.87 6.81 -4.15
CA LYS A 85 -13.05 5.94 -4.29
C LYS A 85 -13.78 5.88 -2.94
N VAL A 86 -15.06 6.27 -2.94
CA VAL A 86 -15.92 6.18 -1.76
C VAL A 86 -16.62 4.82 -1.78
N VAL A 87 -16.35 3.99 -0.78
CA VAL A 87 -17.08 2.75 -0.52
C VAL A 87 -18.27 3.11 0.38
N LYS A 88 -19.46 2.64 0.01
CA LYS A 88 -20.69 2.83 0.78
C LYS A 88 -21.20 1.49 1.26
N HIS A 89 -21.52 1.40 2.54
CA HIS A 89 -22.10 0.22 3.16
C HIS A 89 -23.15 0.66 4.16
N GLN A 90 -24.41 0.27 3.94
CA GLN A 90 -25.54 0.72 4.75
C GLN A 90 -25.55 2.25 4.92
N ASN A 91 -25.50 2.74 6.16
CA ASN A 91 -25.45 4.18 6.51
C ASN A 91 -24.02 4.72 6.67
N MET A 92 -22.99 3.92 6.36
CA MET A 92 -21.58 4.31 6.47
C MET A 92 -20.98 4.53 5.09
N SER A 93 -20.01 5.43 5.02
CA SER A 93 -19.18 5.62 3.84
C SER A 93 -17.74 5.90 4.26
N TRP A 94 -16.79 5.35 3.53
CA TRP A 94 -15.38 5.54 3.78
C TRP A 94 -14.56 5.55 2.48
N THR A 95 -13.31 5.91 2.62
CA THR A 95 -12.30 6.08 1.57
C THR A 95 -10.99 5.42 1.99
N VAL A 96 -9.99 5.44 1.12
CA VAL A 96 -8.63 4.94 1.41
C VAL A 96 -7.93 5.68 2.56
N TRP A 97 -8.41 6.88 2.91
CA TRP A 97 -7.82 7.72 3.97
C TRP A 97 -8.42 7.45 5.34
N ASP A 98 -9.54 6.74 5.39
CA ASP A 98 -10.21 6.44 6.63
C ASP A 98 -9.51 5.30 7.38
N ARG A 99 -9.66 5.33 8.69
CA ARG A 99 -9.09 4.33 9.60
C ARG A 99 -10.01 4.16 10.79
N TRP A 100 -10.29 2.91 11.14
CA TRP A 100 -11.09 2.61 12.31
C TRP A 100 -10.18 2.38 13.51
N ILE A 101 -10.45 3.11 14.59
CA ILE A 101 -9.66 3.04 15.81
C ILE A 101 -10.47 2.27 16.84
N ILE A 102 -9.88 1.20 17.37
CA ILE A 102 -10.46 0.42 18.45
C ILE A 102 -9.56 0.53 19.66
N GLU A 103 -10.10 1.16 20.70
CA GLU A 103 -9.46 1.32 22.00
C GLU A 103 -9.81 0.14 22.92
N ASN A 104 -9.05 -0.03 24.01
CA ASN A 104 -9.28 -1.01 25.09
C ASN A 104 -8.79 -2.45 24.88
N ASN A 105 -7.90 -2.71 23.93
CA ASN A 105 -7.31 -4.04 23.74
C ASN A 105 -8.36 -5.18 23.65
N PRO A 106 -9.23 -5.16 22.62
CA PRO A 106 -10.35 -6.08 22.51
C PRO A 106 -9.89 -7.53 22.37
N THR A 107 -10.78 -8.44 22.76
CA THR A 107 -10.71 -9.85 22.35
C THR A 107 -11.09 -10.01 20.89
N LEU A 108 -10.68 -11.13 20.28
CA LEU A 108 -11.08 -11.44 18.91
C LEU A 108 -12.62 -11.54 18.78
N ARG A 109 -13.30 -12.09 19.79
CA ARG A 109 -14.76 -12.14 19.87
C ARG A 109 -15.40 -10.75 19.89
N GLU A 110 -14.87 -9.83 20.70
CA GLU A 110 -15.38 -8.45 20.76
C GLU A 110 -15.15 -7.70 19.45
N LEU A 111 -13.99 -7.89 18.80
CA LEU A 111 -13.71 -7.31 17.49
C LEU A 111 -14.68 -7.82 16.42
N LEU A 112 -14.93 -9.13 16.36
CA LEU A 112 -15.87 -9.72 15.42
C LEU A 112 -17.30 -9.24 15.68
N LYS A 113 -17.70 -9.14 16.95
CA LYS A 113 -19.00 -8.58 17.32
C LYS A 113 -19.12 -7.11 16.92
N TRP A 114 -18.07 -6.31 17.12
CA TRP A 114 -18.05 -4.90 16.74
C TRP A 114 -18.21 -4.69 15.22
N LEU A 115 -17.67 -5.61 14.41
CA LEU A 115 -17.88 -5.62 12.95
C LEU A 115 -19.30 -6.10 12.60
N ALA A 116 -19.78 -7.16 13.25
CA ALA A 116 -21.14 -7.67 13.03
C ALA A 116 -22.23 -6.64 13.40
N ASP A 117 -22.03 -5.86 14.46
CA ASP A 117 -22.92 -4.77 14.87
C ASP A 117 -23.00 -3.64 13.80
N LYS A 118 -22.05 -3.62 12.85
CA LYS A 118 -22.03 -2.73 11.67
C LYS A 118 -22.50 -3.41 10.38
N GLY A 119 -23.04 -4.63 10.49
CA GLY A 119 -23.43 -5.46 9.35
C GLY A 119 -22.25 -5.88 8.49
N LEU A 120 -21.09 -6.16 9.10
CA LEU A 120 -19.89 -6.63 8.42
C LEU A 120 -19.47 -7.98 9.01
N ASN A 121 -19.54 -9.01 8.19
CA ASN A 121 -19.19 -10.37 8.57
C ASN A 121 -17.72 -10.64 8.25
N ALA A 122 -16.86 -10.46 9.25
CA ALA A 122 -15.42 -10.69 9.08
C ALA A 122 -15.08 -12.18 8.97
N TYR A 123 -14.59 -12.60 7.80
CA TYR A 123 -14.16 -13.97 7.56
C TYR A 123 -12.64 -14.15 7.67
N SER A 124 -11.85 -13.08 7.59
CA SER A 124 -10.38 -13.15 7.66
C SER A 124 -9.78 -11.92 8.33
N ILE A 125 -8.90 -12.11 9.32
CA ILE A 125 -8.18 -11.04 10.02
C ILE A 125 -6.69 -11.36 9.98
N SER A 126 -5.90 -10.41 9.48
CA SER A 126 -4.45 -10.55 9.31
C SER A 126 -3.68 -9.39 9.91
N PHE A 127 -2.50 -9.69 10.44
CA PHE A 127 -1.51 -8.72 10.87
C PHE A 127 -0.23 -8.92 10.04
N GLY A 128 0.08 -7.95 9.18
CA GLY A 128 1.16 -8.09 8.22
C GLY A 128 0.95 -9.31 7.30
N SER A 129 1.91 -10.24 7.29
CA SER A 129 1.81 -11.52 6.56
C SER A 129 1.18 -12.65 7.37
N CYS A 130 0.79 -12.42 8.62
CA CYS A 130 0.30 -13.46 9.52
C CYS A 130 -1.22 -13.43 9.65
N LEU A 131 -1.84 -14.60 9.44
CA LEU A 131 -3.28 -14.79 9.59
C LEU A 131 -3.64 -15.04 11.06
N LEU A 132 -4.33 -14.08 11.69
CA LEU A 132 -4.74 -14.17 13.10
C LEU A 132 -6.00 -15.01 13.26
N TYR A 133 -6.98 -14.78 12.37
CA TYR A 133 -8.27 -15.46 12.36
C TYR A 133 -8.74 -15.68 10.92
N ASN A 134 -9.41 -16.81 10.70
CA ASN A 134 -10.13 -17.07 9.46
C ASN A 134 -11.26 -18.09 9.73
N SER A 135 -12.46 -17.82 9.23
CA SER A 135 -13.68 -18.59 9.48
C SER A 135 -13.62 -20.03 8.97
N MET A 136 -12.81 -20.29 7.93
CA MET A 136 -12.61 -21.60 7.30
C MET A 136 -11.80 -22.57 8.17
N PHE A 137 -11.06 -22.07 9.17
CA PHE A 137 -10.21 -22.90 10.03
C PHE A 137 -10.87 -23.13 11.40
N PRO A 138 -11.37 -24.36 11.71
CA PRO A 138 -12.05 -24.64 12.98
C PRO A 138 -11.17 -24.37 14.21
N ARG A 139 -9.85 -24.60 14.10
CA ARG A 139 -8.86 -24.33 15.16
C ARG A 139 -8.79 -22.87 15.57
N HIS A 140 -9.19 -21.93 14.70
CA HIS A 140 -9.19 -20.51 15.04
C HIS A 140 -10.36 -20.14 15.97
N LYS A 141 -11.37 -21.01 16.12
CA LYS A 141 -12.45 -20.81 17.11
C LYS A 141 -11.95 -20.89 18.56
N GLU A 142 -10.84 -21.58 18.81
CA GLU A 142 -10.21 -21.64 20.14
C GLU A 142 -9.50 -20.33 20.52
N ARG A 143 -9.26 -19.43 19.55
CA ARG A 143 -8.57 -18.14 19.75
C ARG A 143 -9.51 -16.98 20.06
N MET A 144 -10.82 -17.23 20.07
CA MET A 144 -11.86 -16.19 20.15
C MET A 144 -11.79 -15.36 21.44
N ASP A 145 -11.41 -16.00 22.55
CA ASP A 145 -11.36 -15.36 23.87
C ASP A 145 -9.97 -14.75 24.18
N LYS A 146 -9.00 -14.89 23.27
CA LYS A 146 -7.69 -14.23 23.40
C LYS A 146 -7.78 -12.78 22.94
N LYS A 147 -6.98 -11.92 23.57
CA LYS A 147 -6.80 -10.54 23.12
C LYS A 147 -6.07 -10.52 21.78
N VAL A 148 -6.43 -9.59 20.90
CA VAL A 148 -5.82 -9.50 19.56
C VAL A 148 -4.30 -9.29 19.65
N VAL A 149 -3.84 -8.54 20.66
CA VAL A 149 -2.40 -8.33 20.94
C VAL A 149 -1.67 -9.64 21.23
N ASP A 150 -2.27 -10.50 22.05
CA ASP A 150 -1.65 -11.76 22.45
C ASP A 150 -1.61 -12.71 21.26
N LEU A 151 -2.62 -12.68 20.39
CA LEU A 151 -2.60 -13.40 19.12
C LEU A 151 -1.48 -12.92 18.19
N VAL A 152 -1.25 -11.60 18.12
CA VAL A 152 -0.13 -11.06 17.35
C VAL A 152 1.21 -11.56 17.91
N LYS A 153 1.39 -11.55 19.22
CA LYS A 153 2.63 -12.06 19.85
C LYS A 153 2.79 -13.57 19.65
N ASP A 154 1.74 -14.37 19.86
CA ASP A 154 1.78 -15.82 19.80
C ASP A 154 1.97 -16.34 18.35
N VAL A 155 1.19 -15.79 17.41
CA VAL A 155 1.08 -16.30 16.04
C VAL A 155 2.10 -15.64 15.12
N ALA A 156 2.20 -14.31 15.17
CA ALA A 156 3.15 -13.59 14.34
C ALA A 156 4.58 -13.64 14.91
N LYS A 157 4.73 -14.06 16.18
CA LYS A 157 6.03 -14.08 16.90
C LYS A 157 6.73 -12.72 16.85
N VAL A 158 5.94 -11.65 16.82
CA VAL A 158 6.42 -10.27 16.78
C VAL A 158 6.42 -9.72 18.19
N GLU A 159 7.59 -9.30 18.67
CA GLU A 159 7.70 -8.50 19.88
C GLU A 159 7.28 -7.06 19.55
N LEU A 160 6.17 -6.61 20.14
CA LEU A 160 5.71 -5.23 19.99
C LEU A 160 6.64 -4.30 20.80
N PRO A 161 7.32 -3.33 20.15
CA PRO A 161 8.25 -2.44 20.84
C PRO A 161 7.59 -1.68 22.00
N PRO A 162 8.32 -1.34 23.08
CA PRO A 162 7.74 -0.71 24.26
C PRO A 162 7.14 0.69 24.00
N HIS A 163 7.57 1.38 22.95
CA HIS A 163 7.07 2.69 22.55
C HIS A 163 5.82 2.63 21.65
N ARG A 164 5.41 1.44 21.20
CA ARG A 164 4.28 1.27 20.30
C ARG A 164 3.04 0.90 21.12
N ASN A 165 1.97 1.71 20.98
CA ASN A 165 0.73 1.54 21.73
C ASN A 165 -0.43 0.98 20.89
N HIS A 166 -0.25 0.90 19.57
CA HIS A 166 -1.23 0.36 18.63
C HIS A 166 -0.59 -0.50 17.55
N PHE A 167 -1.36 -1.37 16.92
CA PHE A 167 -0.97 -2.09 15.71
C PHE A 167 -2.14 -2.13 14.73
N ASP A 168 -1.82 -2.29 13.44
CA ASP A 168 -2.82 -2.26 12.38
C ASP A 168 -3.12 -3.66 11.90
N ILE A 169 -4.41 -3.97 11.76
CA ILE A 169 -4.90 -5.21 11.18
C ILE A 169 -5.63 -4.93 9.88
N VAL A 170 -5.53 -5.88 8.96
CA VAL A 170 -6.32 -5.93 7.73
C VAL A 170 -7.38 -6.97 7.91
N VAL A 171 -8.63 -6.60 7.64
CA VAL A 171 -9.78 -7.46 7.82
C VAL A 171 -10.53 -7.54 6.50
N ALA A 172 -10.83 -8.77 6.08
CA ALA A 172 -11.72 -9.04 4.96
C ALA A 172 -13.09 -9.40 5.53
N CYS A 173 -14.11 -8.71 5.01
CA CYS A 173 -15.49 -8.83 5.46
C CYS A 173 -16.41 -9.03 4.25
N GLU A 174 -17.50 -9.73 4.49
CA GLU A 174 -18.66 -9.79 3.59
C GLU A 174 -19.81 -8.97 4.19
N ASP A 175 -20.72 -8.47 3.35
CA ASP A 175 -22.00 -7.93 3.79
C ASP A 175 -23.02 -9.04 4.08
N ASP A 176 -24.26 -8.66 4.40
CA ASP A 176 -25.36 -9.61 4.66
C ASP A 176 -25.87 -10.31 3.37
N GLU A 177 -25.41 -9.87 2.19
CA GLU A 177 -25.72 -10.44 0.88
C GLU A 177 -24.56 -11.32 0.34
N ASP A 178 -23.59 -11.66 1.19
CA ASP A 178 -22.37 -12.42 0.86
C ASP A 178 -21.47 -11.75 -0.19
N ASN A 179 -21.54 -10.41 -0.35
CA ASN A 179 -20.61 -9.66 -1.19
C ASN A 179 -19.37 -9.23 -0.40
N ASP A 180 -18.18 -9.40 -0.97
CA ASP A 180 -16.93 -8.87 -0.40
C ASP A 180 -16.97 -7.34 -0.31
N VAL A 181 -16.70 -6.81 0.89
CA VAL A 181 -16.64 -5.37 1.18
C VAL A 181 -15.25 -4.97 1.66
N ASP A 182 -14.61 -4.07 0.91
CA ASP A 182 -13.36 -3.45 1.31
C ASP A 182 -13.58 -2.45 2.44
N ILE A 183 -13.06 -2.74 3.64
CA ILE A 183 -13.17 -1.86 4.81
C ILE A 183 -11.87 -1.10 5.09
N PRO A 184 -11.92 0.01 5.85
CA PRO A 184 -10.73 0.72 6.29
C PRO A 184 -9.80 -0.16 7.13
N GLN A 185 -8.52 0.19 7.16
CA GLN A 185 -7.60 -0.42 8.12
C GLN A 185 -8.09 -0.17 9.55
N ILE A 186 -7.94 -1.18 10.40
CA ILE A 186 -8.30 -1.10 11.81
C ILE A 186 -7.03 -0.99 12.64
N SER A 187 -6.89 0.10 13.39
CA SER A 187 -5.82 0.28 14.37
C SER A 187 -6.32 -0.11 15.75
N VAL A 188 -5.73 -1.16 16.31
CA VAL A 188 -6.05 -1.67 17.64
C VAL A 188 -5.07 -1.08 18.65
N TYR A 189 -5.59 -0.24 19.55
CA TYR A 189 -4.84 0.33 20.67
C TYR A 189 -4.90 -0.62 21.86
N PHE A 190 -3.73 -0.93 22.40
CA PHE A 190 -3.58 -1.91 23.47
C PHE A 190 -2.92 -1.39 24.74
N ARG A 191 -2.52 -0.12 24.73
CA ARG A 191 -1.94 0.63 25.84
C ARG A 191 -2.49 2.05 25.84
#